data_AF-A0A7C9AM87-F1
#
_entry.id   AF-A0A7C9AM87-F1
#
_cell.length_a   1.000
_cell.length_b   1.000
_cell.length_c   1.000
_cell.angle_alpha   90.00
_cell.angle_beta   90.00
_cell.angle_gamma   90.00
#
_symmetry.space_group_name_H-M   'P 1'
#
loop_
_entity.id
_entity.type
_entity.pdbx_description
1 polymer ?
#
loop_
_entity_poly.entity_id
_entity_poly.type
_entity_poly.pdbx_seq_one_letter_code
_entity_poly.pdbx_strand_id
1 'polypeptide(L)'
;PQLGQLPQKSVDSIAIKQQLLAQYDMLQSRIKDLKDSAENEVWMLARICQLENKIFAVGEPSYRARRNKIKRVREGLENSLRSRMELINSYARISSMIEIEVEMDTNVLAAEATSNVEIIAKQIQQIMELENLEE
;
A
#
# COMPACT_ATOMS: atom_id res chain seq x y z
N PRO A 1 -1.75 -25.55 43.68
CA PRO A 1 -1.70 -25.43 42.20
C PRO A 1 -1.09 -24.09 41.80
N GLN A 2 0.23 -24.06 41.55
CA GLN A 2 0.88 -22.87 40.99
C GLN A 2 0.64 -22.90 39.47
N LEU A 3 -0.19 -21.99 38.99
CA LEU A 3 -0.40 -21.76 37.56
C LEU A 3 0.97 -21.46 36.93
N GLY A 4 1.34 -22.23 35.90
CA GLY A 4 2.60 -22.09 35.19
C GLY A 4 2.76 -20.69 34.63
N GLN A 5 3.52 -19.84 35.34
CA GLN A 5 3.92 -18.53 34.84
C GLN A 5 4.99 -18.76 33.78
N LEU A 6 4.67 -18.37 32.54
CA LEU A 6 5.65 -18.28 31.48
C LEU A 6 6.74 -17.28 31.88
N PRO A 7 8.02 -17.52 31.52
CA PRO A 7 9.09 -16.56 31.80
C PRO A 7 8.72 -15.18 31.22
N GLN A 8 8.86 -14.11 32.01
CA GLN A 8 8.45 -12.75 31.62
C GLN A 8 9.01 -12.32 30.25
N LYS A 9 10.28 -12.67 29.96
CA LYS A 9 10.92 -12.44 28.65
C LYS A 9 10.21 -13.11 27.47
N SER A 10 9.63 -14.29 27.67
CA SER A 10 8.88 -14.99 26.62
C SER A 10 7.54 -14.30 26.34
N VAL A 11 6.87 -13.78 27.37
CA VAL A 11 5.62 -13.02 27.25
C VAL A 11 5.85 -11.73 26.45
N ASP A 12 6.94 -11.02 26.74
CA ASP A 12 7.30 -9.79 26.03
C ASP A 12 7.60 -10.04 24.54
N SER A 13 8.31 -11.13 24.22
CA SER A 13 8.60 -11.51 22.83
C SER A 13 7.34 -11.87 22.04
N ILE A 14 6.37 -12.52 22.68
CA ILE A 14 5.09 -12.88 22.07
C ILE A 14 4.27 -11.61 21.82
N ALA A 15 4.24 -10.69 22.79
CA ALA A 15 3.54 -9.42 22.64
C ALA A 15 4.07 -8.60 21.46
N ILE A 16 5.39 -8.51 21.31
CA ILE A 16 6.04 -7.84 20.17
C ILE A 16 5.63 -8.48 18.84
N LYS A 17 5.67 -9.82 18.73
CA LYS A 17 5.24 -10.53 17.52
C LYS A 17 3.78 -10.27 17.19
N GLN A 18 2.91 -10.30 18.20
CA GLN A 18 1.48 -10.01 18.00
C GLN A 18 1.25 -8.57 17.53
N GLN A 19 2.01 -7.61 18.04
CA GLN A 19 1.94 -6.22 17.58
C GLN A 19 2.36 -6.08 16.11
N LEU A 20 3.45 -6.73 15.71
CA LEU A 20 3.92 -6.74 14.33
C LEU A 20 2.90 -7.40 13.39
N LEU A 21 2.32 -8.53 13.79
CA LEU A 21 1.27 -9.20 13.02
C LEU A 21 0.03 -8.31 12.85
N ALA A 22 -0.39 -7.58 13.88
CA ALA A 22 -1.50 -6.64 13.78
C ALA A 22 -1.19 -5.49 12.79
N GLN A 23 0.05 -4.98 12.79
CA GLN A 23 0.49 -3.99 11.80
C GLN A 23 0.51 -4.57 10.38
N TYR A 24 0.96 -5.82 10.22
CA TYR A 24 0.94 -6.51 8.94
C TYR A 24 -0.47 -6.65 8.38
N ASP A 25 -1.42 -7.12 9.19
CA ASP A 25 -2.82 -7.30 8.78
C ASP A 25 -3.45 -5.97 8.31
N MET A 26 -3.14 -4.88 9.01
CA MET A 26 -3.57 -3.53 8.63
C MET A 26 -2.99 -3.13 7.27
N LEU A 27 -1.68 -3.36 7.04
CA LEU A 27 -1.03 -3.07 5.77
C LEU A 27 -1.62 -3.90 4.62
N GLN A 28 -1.89 -5.19 4.85
CA GLN A 28 -2.51 -6.07 3.85
C GLN A 28 -3.93 -5.59 3.49
N SER A 29 -4.71 -5.17 4.48
CA SER A 29 -6.02 -4.57 4.23
C SER A 29 -5.91 -3.33 3.36
N ARG A 30 -4.96 -2.42 3.67
CA ARG A 30 -4.82 -1.18 2.90
C ARG A 30 -4.31 -1.42 1.47
N ILE A 31 -3.35 -2.34 1.30
CA ILE A 31 -2.86 -2.75 -0.04
C ILE A 31 -4.02 -3.31 -0.86
N LYS A 32 -4.90 -4.11 -0.25
CA LYS A 32 -6.08 -4.64 -0.93
C LYS A 32 -7.03 -3.54 -1.38
N ASP A 33 -7.35 -2.58 -0.52
CA ASP A 33 -8.22 -1.44 -0.87
C ASP A 33 -7.63 -0.61 -2.02
N LEU A 34 -6.33 -0.34 -1.97
CA LEU A 34 -5.61 0.36 -3.05
C LEU A 34 -5.63 -0.42 -4.36
N LYS A 35 -5.48 -1.74 -4.31
CA LYS A 35 -5.54 -2.62 -5.48
C LYS A 35 -6.94 -2.62 -6.10
N ASP A 36 -7.99 -2.75 -5.30
CA ASP A 36 -9.38 -2.76 -5.77
C ASP A 36 -9.73 -1.40 -6.42
N SER A 37 -9.23 -0.29 -5.86
CA SER A 37 -9.34 1.04 -6.45
C SER A 37 -8.58 1.16 -7.78
N ALA A 38 -7.33 0.67 -7.83
CA ALA A 38 -6.51 0.68 -9.04
C ALA A 38 -7.13 -0.17 -10.16
N GLU A 39 -7.75 -1.31 -9.85
CA GLU A 39 -8.44 -2.14 -10.84
C GLU A 39 -9.56 -1.35 -11.54
N ASN A 40 -10.37 -0.62 -10.78
CA ASN A 40 -11.43 0.22 -11.33
C ASN A 40 -10.87 1.32 -12.26
N GLU A 41 -9.74 1.93 -11.88
CA GLU A 41 -9.10 2.94 -12.72
C GLU A 41 -8.49 2.37 -14.00
N VAL A 42 -7.90 1.16 -13.94
CA VAL A 42 -7.42 0.45 -15.14
C VAL A 42 -8.60 0.19 -16.10
N TRP A 43 -9.75 -0.22 -15.57
CA TRP A 43 -10.98 -0.38 -16.36
C TRP A 43 -11.42 0.94 -17.03
N MET A 44 -11.43 2.04 -16.28
CA MET A 44 -11.74 3.37 -16.83
C MET A 44 -10.73 3.80 -17.90
N LEU A 45 -9.43 3.58 -17.66
CA LEU A 45 -8.36 3.91 -18.59
C LEU A 45 -8.51 3.16 -19.91
N ALA A 46 -8.76 1.84 -19.85
CA ALA A 46 -9.03 1.03 -21.03
C ALA A 46 -10.22 1.59 -21.83
N ARG A 47 -11.30 2.01 -21.14
CA ARG A 47 -12.47 2.60 -21.79
C ARG A 47 -12.18 3.95 -22.44
N ILE A 48 -11.37 4.78 -21.80
CA ILE A 48 -10.92 6.08 -22.33
C ILE A 48 -10.03 5.90 -23.55
N CYS A 49 -9.07 4.97 -23.53
CA CYS A 49 -8.24 4.63 -24.68
C CYS A 49 -9.07 4.12 -25.87
N GLN A 50 -10.09 3.28 -25.63
CA GLN A 50 -11.02 2.87 -26.68
C GLN A 50 -11.77 4.06 -27.30
N LEU A 51 -12.20 5.01 -26.49
CA LEU A 51 -12.88 6.21 -26.96
C LEU A 51 -11.93 7.11 -27.76
N GLU A 52 -10.67 7.26 -27.31
CA GLU A 52 -9.63 7.99 -28.03
C GLU A 52 -9.40 7.40 -29.43
N ASN A 53 -9.25 6.07 -29.52
CA ASN A 53 -9.08 5.37 -30.80
C ASN A 53 -10.28 5.58 -31.74
N LYS A 54 -11.50 5.53 -31.21
CA LYS A 54 -12.72 5.78 -32.00
C LYS A 54 -12.75 7.20 -32.55
N ILE A 55 -12.38 8.19 -31.75
CA ILE A 55 -12.34 9.59 -32.21
C ILE A 55 -11.24 9.78 -33.25
N PHE A 56 -10.07 9.18 -33.04
CA PHE A 56 -8.97 9.24 -34.00
C PHE A 56 -9.38 8.66 -35.36
N ALA A 57 -10.10 7.54 -35.38
CA ALA A 57 -10.56 6.89 -36.61
C ALA A 57 -11.55 7.74 -37.44
N VAL A 58 -12.28 8.67 -36.82
CA VAL A 58 -13.25 9.55 -37.51
C VAL A 58 -12.56 10.71 -38.24
N GLY A 59 -11.31 11.07 -37.89
CA GLY A 59 -10.54 12.12 -38.56
C GLY A 59 -10.87 13.56 -38.12
N GLU A 60 -9.95 14.50 -38.42
CA GLU A 60 -10.08 15.94 -38.12
C GLU A 60 -10.87 16.69 -39.22
N PRO A 61 -11.53 17.84 -38.94
CA PRO A 61 -11.43 18.67 -37.73
C PRO A 61 -12.50 18.37 -36.66
N SER A 62 -13.44 17.49 -36.99
CA SER A 62 -14.51 17.07 -36.10
C SER A 62 -13.92 16.46 -34.82
N TYR A 63 -14.40 16.88 -33.65
CA TYR A 63 -14.01 16.35 -32.33
C TYR A 63 -12.65 16.76 -31.74
N ARG A 64 -11.90 17.71 -32.30
CA ARG A 64 -10.64 18.22 -31.70
C ARG A 64 -10.76 18.55 -30.20
N ALA A 65 -11.78 19.30 -29.80
CA ALA A 65 -12.02 19.66 -28.40
C ALA A 65 -12.26 18.43 -27.51
N ARG A 66 -13.00 17.43 -28.02
CA ARG A 66 -13.29 16.18 -27.32
C ARG A 66 -12.04 15.33 -27.17
N ARG A 67 -11.19 15.26 -28.20
CA ARG A 67 -9.89 14.59 -28.17
C ARG A 67 -8.99 15.16 -27.06
N ASN A 68 -8.88 16.49 -26.98
CA ASN A 68 -8.10 17.14 -25.93
C ASN A 68 -8.65 16.88 -24.53
N LYS A 69 -9.97 16.79 -24.35
CA LYS A 69 -10.59 16.41 -23.08
C LYS A 69 -10.25 14.97 -22.69
N ILE A 70 -10.38 14.03 -23.64
CA ILE A 70 -10.07 12.61 -23.43
C ILE A 70 -8.60 12.41 -23.09
N LYS A 71 -7.69 13.09 -23.79
CA LYS A 71 -6.26 13.05 -23.49
C LYS A 71 -5.96 13.48 -22.05
N ARG A 72 -6.55 14.59 -21.60
CA ARG A 72 -6.39 15.05 -20.21
C ARG A 72 -6.94 14.07 -19.18
N VAL A 73 -8.09 13.44 -19.46
CA VAL A 73 -8.65 12.41 -18.58
C VAL A 73 -7.75 11.18 -18.53
N ARG A 74 -7.22 10.73 -19.68
CA ARG A 74 -6.28 9.62 -19.77
C ARG A 74 -5.02 9.89 -18.93
N GLU A 75 -4.41 11.04 -19.12
CA GLU A 75 -3.20 11.46 -18.37
C GLU A 75 -3.48 11.58 -16.87
N GLY A 76 -4.66 12.07 -16.48
CA GLY A 76 -5.07 12.11 -15.07
C GLY A 76 -5.19 10.72 -14.44
N LEU A 77 -5.83 9.78 -15.13
CA LEU A 77 -5.93 8.38 -14.68
C LEU A 77 -4.54 7.71 -14.61
N GLU A 78 -3.67 7.93 -15.59
CA GLU A 78 -2.30 7.38 -15.60
C GLU A 78 -1.47 7.89 -14.43
N ASN A 79 -1.58 9.18 -14.09
CA ASN A 79 -0.88 9.77 -12.95
C ASN A 79 -1.44 9.22 -11.63
N SER A 80 -2.77 9.15 -11.48
CA SER A 80 -3.40 8.62 -10.28
C SER A 80 -3.07 7.13 -10.04
N LEU A 81 -3.08 6.31 -11.10
CA LEU A 81 -2.63 4.92 -11.04
C LEU A 81 -1.17 4.81 -10.61
N ARG A 82 -0.29 5.67 -11.13
CA ARG A 82 1.14 5.67 -10.76
C ARG A 82 1.33 5.94 -9.27
N SER A 83 0.71 6.99 -8.74
CA SER A 83 0.75 7.32 -7.30
C SER A 83 0.26 6.15 -6.45
N ARG A 84 -0.85 5.50 -6.82
CA ARG A 84 -1.32 4.30 -6.10
C ARG A 84 -0.35 3.13 -6.16
N MET A 85 0.30 2.88 -7.30
CA MET A 85 1.32 1.84 -7.40
C MET A 85 2.54 2.14 -6.51
N GLU A 86 2.91 3.42 -6.36
CA GLU A 86 3.97 3.86 -5.44
C GLU A 86 3.58 3.64 -3.97
N LEU A 87 2.33 3.93 -3.60
CA LEU A 87 1.79 3.64 -2.26
C LEU A 87 1.78 2.14 -1.96
N ILE A 88 1.25 1.32 -2.88
CA ILE A 88 1.24 -0.15 -2.76
C ILE A 88 2.67 -0.67 -2.57
N ASN A 89 3.62 -0.21 -3.38
CA ASN A 89 5.02 -0.60 -3.24
C ASN A 89 5.62 -0.21 -1.89
N SER A 90 5.26 0.96 -1.36
CA SER A 90 5.76 1.46 -0.09
C SER A 90 5.21 0.64 1.09
N TYR A 91 3.91 0.33 1.09
CA TYR A 91 3.31 -0.57 2.08
C TYR A 91 3.82 -2.00 1.98
N ALA A 92 4.06 -2.51 0.76
CA ALA A 92 4.63 -3.85 0.57
C ALA A 92 6.05 -3.97 1.14
N ARG A 93 6.88 -2.92 1.01
CA ARG A 93 8.22 -2.88 1.62
C ARG A 93 8.17 -2.99 3.14
N ILE A 94 7.26 -2.27 3.80
CA ILE A 94 7.09 -2.38 5.26
C ILE A 94 6.55 -3.77 5.64
N SER A 95 5.62 -4.31 4.85
CA SER A 95 5.11 -5.68 5.07
C SER A 95 6.25 -6.70 5.05
N SER A 96 7.19 -6.61 4.10
CA SER A 96 8.38 -7.46 4.08
C SER A 96 9.34 -7.23 5.25
N MET A 97 9.47 -5.99 5.75
CA MET A 97 10.24 -5.73 6.97
C MET A 97 9.63 -6.44 8.18
N ILE A 98 8.30 -6.42 8.30
CA ILE A 98 7.58 -7.12 9.36
C ILE A 98 7.75 -8.64 9.23
N GLU A 99 7.61 -9.19 8.03
CA GLU A 99 7.82 -10.64 7.78
C GLU A 99 9.20 -11.08 8.26
N ILE A 100 10.25 -10.33 7.89
CA ILE A 100 11.62 -10.62 8.36
C ILE A 100 11.69 -10.57 9.88
N GLU A 101 11.18 -9.51 10.53
CA GLU A 101 11.25 -9.37 11.98
C GLU A 101 10.49 -10.49 12.73
N VAL A 102 9.36 -10.95 12.18
CA VAL A 102 8.57 -12.05 12.77
C VAL A 102 9.25 -13.41 12.58
N GLU A 103 9.85 -13.65 11.41
CA GLU A 103 10.53 -14.91 11.04
C GLU A 103 11.93 -15.05 11.63
N MET A 104 12.56 -13.95 12.05
CA MET A 104 13.87 -13.98 12.72
C MET A 104 13.81 -14.83 14.00
N ASP A 105 14.56 -15.94 14.00
CA ASP A 105 14.61 -16.89 15.12
C ASP A 105 15.35 -16.25 16.31
N THR A 106 14.59 -15.96 17.36
CA THR A 106 14.89 -14.99 18.43
C THR A 106 16.12 -15.35 19.27
N ASN A 107 17.27 -14.72 18.95
CA ASN A 107 18.37 -14.38 19.88
C ASN A 107 18.62 -12.86 19.97
N VAL A 108 17.70 -12.06 19.43
CA VAL A 108 17.75 -10.59 19.44
C VAL A 108 17.33 -10.07 20.81
N LEU A 109 18.02 -9.06 21.32
CA LEU A 109 17.67 -8.47 22.62
C LEU A 109 16.28 -7.85 22.52
N ALA A 110 15.43 -8.05 23.53
CA ALA A 110 14.06 -7.51 23.54
C ALA A 110 14.01 -5.98 23.29
N ALA A 111 15.06 -5.25 23.67
CA ALA A 111 15.23 -3.83 23.39
C ALA A 111 15.43 -3.52 21.89
N GLU A 112 16.18 -4.35 21.16
CA GLU A 112 16.40 -4.18 19.72
C GLU A 112 15.10 -4.47 18.95
N ALA A 113 14.39 -5.53 19.30
CA ALA A 113 13.08 -5.84 18.72
C ALA A 113 12.06 -4.72 18.99
N THR A 114 12.04 -4.15 20.20
CA THR A 114 11.16 -3.01 20.54
C THR A 114 11.51 -1.78 19.70
N SER A 115 12.80 -1.47 19.53
CA SER A 115 13.25 -0.37 18.68
C SER A 115 12.83 -0.56 17.21
N ASN A 116 12.89 -1.79 16.69
CA ASN A 116 12.48 -2.08 15.31
C ASN A 116 10.98 -1.88 15.12
N VAL A 117 10.16 -2.30 16.10
CA VAL A 117 8.71 -2.08 16.10
C VAL A 117 8.37 -0.59 16.06
N GLU A 118 9.08 0.24 16.82
CA GLU A 118 8.89 1.70 16.81
C GLU A 118 9.25 2.32 15.45
N ILE A 119 10.34 1.84 14.82
CA ILE A 119 10.76 2.29 13.49
C ILE A 119 9.69 1.93 12.45
N ILE A 120 9.18 0.69 12.48
CA ILE A 120 8.12 0.21 11.59
C ILE A 120 6.86 1.06 11.79
N ALA A 121 6.42 1.27 13.03
CA ALA A 121 5.25 2.09 13.34
C ALA A 121 5.39 3.53 12.80
N LYS A 122 6.58 4.12 12.93
CA LYS A 122 6.88 5.45 12.39
C LYS A 122 6.82 5.48 10.86
N GLN A 123 7.37 4.48 10.19
CA GLN A 123 7.33 4.41 8.72
C GLN A 123 5.89 4.22 8.20
N ILE A 124 5.08 3.40 8.88
CA ILE A 124 3.66 3.25 8.57
C ILE A 124 2.96 4.61 8.65
N GLN A 125 3.15 5.33 9.77
CA GLN A 125 2.54 6.64 9.97
C GLN A 125 2.92 7.64 8.87
N GLN A 126 4.20 7.65 8.46
CA GLN A 126 4.67 8.53 7.39
C GLN A 126 4.01 8.22 6.03
N ILE A 127 3.85 6.95 5.68
CA ILE A 127 3.19 6.59 4.41
C ILE A 127 1.69 6.92 4.48
N MET A 128 1.04 6.67 5.60
CA MET A 128 -0.37 7.03 5.78
C MET A 128 -0.60 8.55 5.68
N GLU A 129 0.34 9.37 6.18
CA GLU A 129 0.30 10.81 5.98
C GLU A 129 0.44 11.21 4.51
N LEU A 130 1.33 10.57 3.77
CA LEU A 130 1.47 10.81 2.33
C LEU A 130 0.21 10.40 1.56
N GLU A 131 -0.38 9.26 1.89
CA GLU A 131 -1.60 8.78 1.28
C GLU A 131 -2.78 9.74 1.49
N ASN A 132 -2.94 10.28 2.72
CA ASN A 132 -3.97 11.29 3.01
C ASN A 132 -3.77 12.62 2.26
N LEU A 133 -2.54 12.92 1.81
CA LEU A 133 -2.25 14.12 1.00
C LEU A 133 -2.53 13.89 -0.49
N GLU A 134 -2.62 12.63 -0.93
CA GLU A 134 -2.91 12.24 -2.31
C GLU A 134 -4.41 12.04 -2.60
N GLU A 135 -5.23 11.82 -1.56
CA GLU A 135 -6.71 11.81 -1.62
C GLU A 135 -7.31 13.23 -1.67
#